data_AF-A0AAF0PXG7-F1
#
_entry.id   AF-A0AAF0PXG7-F1
#
_cell.length_a   1.000
_cell.length_b   1.000
_cell.length_c   1.000
_cell.angle_alpha   90.00
_cell.angle_beta   90.00
_cell.angle_gamma   90.00
#
_symmetry.space_group_name_H-M   'P 1'
#
loop_
_entity.id
_entity.type
_entity.pdbx_description
1 polymer ?
#
loop_
_entity_poly.entity_id
_entity_poly.type
_entity_poly.pdbx_seq_one_letter_code
_entity_poly.pdbx_strand_id
1 'polypeptide(L)'
;MAAARVMVSASNTLTASLLSKGPLRRPNNFSLCFRNGPVQKRRLFTCSAIYNPQIQTIEEGQPETLDYRVYFADNSGKKISPWHDIPLHLGDGVFNFVVEIPKESSAKMEVATDEQHTPIKQDTKKGKLRYYPYNIHWNYGLLPQTWEDPTFANTEVEGAFGDNDPVDVVEIGESRGKIGQVLKVKPLAALAMIDEGELDWKIVAISLDDPRASLVNDVDDVEKHFPGTLTAIRDWFRDYKIPDGKPANRFALGNKPANKDYALKIITETNESWAKLVKRSIAAGELSLV
;
A
#
# COMPACT_ATOMS: atom_id res chain seq x y z
N MET A 1 -3.64 -56.45 25.02
CA MET A 1 -4.61 -57.56 24.90
C MET A 1 -5.99 -57.03 25.25
N ALA A 2 -7.03 -57.60 24.64
CA ALA A 2 -8.46 -57.29 24.72
C ALA A 2 -8.99 -56.19 23.79
N ALA A 3 -9.73 -56.68 22.79
CA ALA A 3 -10.50 -55.98 21.77
C ALA A 3 -12.00 -56.15 22.03
N ALA A 4 -12.80 -55.49 21.18
CA ALA A 4 -14.24 -55.66 20.89
C ALA A 4 -15.22 -54.91 21.85
N ARG A 5 -16.36 -54.34 21.42
CA ARG A 5 -17.25 -54.62 20.27
C ARG A 5 -18.15 -53.40 19.96
N VAL A 6 -18.65 -53.41 18.73
CA VAL A 6 -19.66 -52.58 18.06
C VAL A 6 -21.05 -52.65 18.71
N MET A 7 -21.86 -51.58 18.62
CA MET A 7 -23.30 -51.67 18.32
C MET A 7 -23.82 -50.43 17.57
N VAL A 8 -24.50 -50.70 16.46
CA VAL A 8 -25.34 -49.79 15.66
C VAL A 8 -26.79 -49.97 16.12
N SER A 9 -27.58 -48.89 16.10
CA SER A 9 -29.05 -48.97 16.02
C SER A 9 -29.58 -47.76 15.26
N ALA A 10 -30.28 -48.03 14.17
CA ALA A 10 -31.11 -47.10 13.42
C ALA A 10 -32.58 -47.45 13.67
N SER A 11 -33.49 -46.47 13.63
CA SER A 11 -34.90 -46.68 13.24
C SER A 11 -35.58 -45.36 12.86
N ASN A 12 -36.21 -45.40 11.69
CA ASN A 12 -37.05 -44.39 11.03
C ASN A 12 -38.36 -44.08 11.79
N THR A 13 -39.10 -43.04 11.39
CA THR A 13 -40.42 -43.18 10.70
C THR A 13 -40.91 -41.83 10.14
N LEU A 14 -41.37 -41.87 8.88
CA LEU A 14 -42.05 -40.84 8.09
C LEU A 14 -43.56 -40.81 8.39
N THR A 15 -44.24 -39.68 8.15
CA THR A 15 -45.60 -39.68 7.57
C THR A 15 -45.93 -38.34 6.93
N ALA A 16 -46.52 -38.40 5.73
CA ALA A 16 -47.05 -37.30 4.93
C ALA A 16 -48.58 -37.42 4.82
N SER A 17 -49.30 -36.33 4.52
CA SER A 17 -50.56 -36.39 3.75
C SER A 17 -51.06 -35.01 3.27
N LEU A 18 -51.68 -35.03 2.09
CA LEU A 18 -52.18 -33.93 1.24
C LEU A 18 -53.70 -33.66 1.40
N LEU A 19 -54.08 -32.38 1.13
CA LEU A 19 -55.27 -31.82 0.42
C LEU A 19 -56.74 -32.09 0.86
N SER A 20 -57.53 -31.01 0.98
CA SER A 20 -58.84 -30.81 0.29
C SER A 20 -59.37 -29.35 0.41
N LYS A 21 -60.42 -28.99 -0.36
CA LYS A 21 -60.83 -27.64 -0.84
C LYS A 21 -62.06 -26.99 -0.13
N GLY A 22 -62.06 -25.64 -0.03
CA GLY A 22 -63.19 -24.66 -0.14
C GLY A 22 -64.18 -24.47 1.03
N PRO A 23 -64.97 -23.35 1.15
CA PRO A 23 -65.24 -22.25 0.19
C PRO A 23 -65.10 -20.78 0.72
N LEU A 24 -65.43 -19.83 -0.17
CA LEU A 24 -65.29 -18.35 -0.18
C LEU A 24 -65.73 -17.51 1.04
N ARG A 25 -65.00 -16.41 1.29
CA ARG A 25 -65.53 -15.07 1.61
C ARG A 25 -64.54 -13.94 1.25
N ARG A 26 -65.02 -12.91 0.52
CA ARG A 26 -64.37 -11.60 0.21
C ARG A 26 -64.31 -10.74 1.50
N PRO A 27 -63.40 -9.74 1.67
CA PRO A 27 -63.39 -8.54 0.81
C PRO A 27 -62.05 -7.78 0.61
N ASN A 28 -62.17 -6.76 -0.25
CA ASN A 28 -61.35 -5.55 -0.41
C ASN A 28 -59.98 -5.63 -1.12
N ASN A 29 -60.04 -5.33 -2.42
CA ASN A 29 -58.94 -4.79 -3.21
C ASN A 29 -58.48 -3.45 -2.62
N PHE A 30 -57.25 -3.41 -2.11
CA PHE A 30 -56.42 -2.21 -2.15
C PHE A 30 -55.28 -2.48 -3.13
N SER A 31 -55.40 -1.91 -4.33
CA SER A 31 -54.31 -1.86 -5.30
C SER A 31 -53.29 -0.81 -4.83
N LEU A 32 -52.19 -1.24 -4.22
CA LEU A 32 -51.00 -0.41 -4.09
C LEU A 32 -50.20 -0.54 -5.39
N CYS A 33 -50.41 0.43 -6.28
CA CYS A 33 -49.51 0.65 -7.41
C CYS A 33 -48.12 1.01 -6.88
N PHE A 34 -47.15 0.11 -7.05
CA PHE A 34 -45.74 0.47 -6.95
C PHE A 34 -45.41 1.42 -8.10
N ARG A 35 -45.31 2.72 -7.81
CA ARG A 35 -44.64 3.67 -8.68
C ARG A 35 -43.14 3.39 -8.61
N ASN A 36 -42.57 2.88 -9.69
CA ASN A 36 -41.13 2.95 -9.94
C ASN A 36 -40.75 4.45 -10.07
N GLY A 37 -40.37 5.05 -8.95
CA GLY A 37 -39.67 6.33 -8.95
C GLY A 37 -38.22 6.13 -9.41
N PRO A 38 -37.61 7.10 -10.09
CA PRO A 38 -36.21 6.98 -10.50
C PRO A 38 -35.36 6.90 -9.23
N VAL A 39 -34.48 5.89 -9.16
CA VAL A 39 -33.43 5.81 -8.16
C VAL A 39 -32.59 7.07 -8.29
N GLN A 40 -32.71 8.00 -7.34
CA GLN A 40 -31.79 9.12 -7.23
C GLN A 40 -30.41 8.53 -6.92
N LYS A 41 -29.57 8.40 -7.96
CA LYS A 41 -28.14 8.24 -7.79
C LYS A 41 -27.68 9.41 -6.92
N ARG A 42 -27.35 9.13 -5.66
CA ARG A 42 -26.59 10.08 -4.84
C ARG A 42 -25.32 10.37 -5.63
N ARG A 43 -25.24 11.56 -6.23
CA ARG A 43 -23.97 12.06 -6.77
C ARG A 43 -23.06 12.20 -5.57
N LEU A 44 -22.11 11.27 -5.45
CA LEU A 44 -20.91 11.52 -4.69
C LEU A 44 -20.26 12.72 -5.37
N PHE A 45 -20.28 13.86 -4.68
CA PHE A 45 -19.45 14.99 -5.07
C PHE A 45 -18.03 14.58 -4.75
N THR A 46 -17.35 13.93 -5.70
CA THR A 46 -15.89 13.91 -5.69
C THR A 46 -15.48 15.35 -5.95
N CYS A 47 -15.14 16.06 -4.87
CA CYS A 47 -14.43 17.31 -4.98
C CYS A 47 -13.03 16.96 -5.47
N SER A 48 -12.92 16.66 -6.77
CA SER A 48 -11.64 16.67 -7.48
C SER A 48 -11.29 18.14 -7.67
N ALA A 49 -10.98 18.83 -6.57
CA ALA A 49 -10.11 19.98 -6.67
C ALA A 49 -8.90 19.47 -7.48
N ILE A 50 -8.63 20.11 -8.61
CA ILE A 50 -7.46 19.82 -9.42
C ILE A 50 -6.26 20.15 -8.52
N TYR A 51 -5.84 19.19 -7.71
CA TYR A 51 -4.66 19.29 -6.89
C TYR A 51 -3.49 19.23 -7.87
N ASN A 52 -3.06 20.41 -8.28
CA ASN A 52 -1.88 20.61 -9.11
C ASN A 52 -0.96 21.66 -8.47
N PRO A 53 -0.56 21.52 -7.19
CA PRO A 53 0.60 22.26 -6.77
C PRO A 53 1.79 21.71 -7.56
N GLN A 54 2.47 22.60 -8.25
CA GLN A 54 3.84 22.33 -8.67
C GLN A 54 4.64 22.25 -7.38
N ILE A 55 4.81 21.04 -6.88
CA ILE A 55 5.59 20.78 -5.68
C ILE A 55 7.06 21.05 -6.01
N GLN A 56 7.70 21.86 -5.18
CA GLN A 56 9.11 22.20 -5.31
C GLN A 56 9.90 21.58 -4.16
N THR A 57 11.11 21.11 -4.43
CA THR A 57 12.03 20.68 -3.39
C THR A 57 12.92 21.83 -2.96
N ILE A 58 13.26 21.87 -1.66
CA ILE A 58 14.17 22.84 -1.05
C ILE A 58 15.24 22.04 -0.33
N GLU A 59 16.47 22.12 -0.82
CA GLU A 59 17.62 21.46 -0.21
C GLU A 59 18.23 22.36 0.86
N GLU A 60 18.40 21.82 2.07
CA GLU A 60 19.11 22.44 3.18
C GLU A 60 20.28 21.54 3.61
N GLY A 61 21.42 22.13 3.96
CA GLY A 61 22.67 21.40 4.21
C GLY A 61 23.47 21.13 2.93
N GLN A 62 24.47 20.26 3.00
CA GLN A 62 25.25 19.81 1.84
C GLN A 62 24.96 18.34 1.58
N PRO A 63 24.83 17.88 0.32
CA PRO A 63 24.70 16.45 0.05
C PRO A 63 25.82 15.65 0.72
N GLU A 64 25.50 14.43 1.16
CA GLU A 64 26.41 13.54 1.89
C GLU A 64 26.89 14.08 3.25
N THR A 65 26.03 14.85 3.94
CA THR A 65 26.23 15.25 5.34
C THR A 65 25.03 14.86 6.23
N LEU A 66 25.25 14.78 7.55
CA LEU A 66 24.21 14.36 8.52
C LEU A 66 23.05 15.38 8.63
N ASP A 67 23.32 16.64 8.33
CA ASP A 67 22.36 17.75 8.34
C ASP A 67 21.66 17.97 7.00
N TYR A 68 21.97 17.19 5.96
CA TYR A 68 21.30 17.29 4.67
C TYR A 68 19.82 16.94 4.77
N ARG A 69 18.95 17.80 4.25
CA ARG A 69 17.50 17.63 4.19
C ARG A 69 16.95 18.09 2.86
N VAL A 70 15.97 17.38 2.34
CA VAL A 70 15.15 17.79 1.19
C VAL A 70 13.73 18.05 1.68
N TYR A 71 13.40 19.32 1.85
CA TYR A 71 12.06 19.79 2.17
C TYR A 71 11.21 19.96 0.92
N PHE A 72 9.90 20.11 1.12
CA PHE A 72 8.91 20.31 0.08
C PHE A 72 8.17 21.62 0.31
N ALA A 73 7.81 22.30 -0.78
CA ALA A 73 6.97 23.50 -0.73
C ALA A 73 5.89 23.47 -1.81
N ASP A 74 4.74 24.06 -1.50
CA ASP A 74 3.68 24.31 -2.47
C ASP A 74 3.97 25.54 -3.35
N ASN A 75 3.08 25.84 -4.29
CA ASN A 75 3.22 26.99 -5.21
C ASN A 75 3.34 28.35 -4.51
N SER A 76 2.90 28.46 -3.25
CA SER A 76 2.99 29.69 -2.46
C SER A 76 4.34 29.82 -1.73
N GLY A 77 5.19 28.78 -1.79
CA GLY A 77 6.44 28.69 -1.04
C GLY A 77 6.24 28.21 0.41
N LYS A 78 5.03 27.79 0.78
CA LYS A 78 4.77 27.24 2.11
C LYS A 78 5.36 25.84 2.19
N LYS A 79 6.17 25.56 3.23
CA LYS A 79 6.66 24.21 3.52
C LYS A 79 5.48 23.25 3.74
N ILE A 80 5.57 22.07 3.15
CA ILE A 80 4.59 20.99 3.24
C ILE A 80 5.28 19.68 3.60
N SER A 81 4.56 18.76 4.22
CA SER A 81 5.02 17.41 4.49
C SER A 81 4.83 16.51 3.24
N PRO A 82 5.88 15.88 2.71
CA PRO A 82 5.72 14.91 1.63
C PRO A 82 4.89 13.69 2.06
N TRP A 83 4.89 13.36 3.35
CA TRP A 83 4.07 12.27 3.87
C TRP A 83 2.60 12.67 4.04
N HIS A 84 2.30 13.86 4.56
CA HIS A 84 0.93 14.19 4.98
C HIS A 84 0.17 15.11 4.02
N ASP A 85 0.86 16.04 3.38
CA ASP A 85 0.21 17.10 2.60
C ASP A 85 0.08 16.75 1.11
N ILE A 86 0.91 15.84 0.59
CA ILE A 86 0.77 15.32 -0.78
C ILE A 86 -0.38 14.30 -0.80
N PRO A 87 -1.46 14.51 -1.58
CA PRO A 87 -2.57 13.58 -1.67
C PRO A 87 -2.12 12.23 -2.20
N LEU A 88 -2.57 11.15 -1.58
CA LEU A 88 -2.33 9.80 -2.09
C LEU A 88 -2.96 9.61 -3.48
N HIS A 89 -4.24 9.95 -3.61
CA HIS A 89 -5.05 9.64 -4.80
C HIS A 89 -5.14 10.83 -5.77
N LEU A 90 -5.02 10.52 -7.07
CA LEU A 90 -5.29 11.45 -8.17
C LEU A 90 -6.58 11.12 -8.94
N GLY A 91 -7.26 10.02 -8.59
CA GLY A 91 -8.42 9.48 -9.30
C GLY A 91 -8.05 8.32 -10.24
N ASP A 92 -9.05 7.55 -10.68
CA ASP A 92 -8.92 6.48 -11.68
C ASP A 92 -7.82 5.43 -11.42
N GLY A 93 -7.54 5.13 -10.14
CA GLY A 93 -6.50 4.18 -9.74
C GLY A 93 -5.07 4.70 -9.92
N VAL A 94 -4.91 6.02 -10.01
CA VAL A 94 -3.63 6.72 -10.10
C VAL A 94 -3.27 7.33 -8.76
N PHE A 95 -1.99 7.22 -8.41
CA PHE A 95 -1.44 7.63 -7.12
C PHE A 95 -0.25 8.56 -7.30
N ASN A 96 -0.04 9.46 -6.34
CA ASN A 96 1.25 10.12 -6.19
C ASN A 96 2.25 9.18 -5.55
N PHE A 97 3.47 9.17 -6.06
CA PHE A 97 4.62 8.45 -5.52
C PHE A 97 5.74 9.48 -5.30
N VAL A 98 6.32 9.50 -4.10
CA VAL A 98 7.45 10.38 -3.76
C VAL A 98 8.73 9.58 -3.88
N VAL A 99 9.60 9.96 -4.81
CA VAL A 99 10.91 9.33 -5.01
C VAL A 99 11.84 9.76 -3.88
N GLU A 100 12.36 8.80 -3.13
CA GLU A 100 13.35 9.03 -2.07
C GLU A 100 14.75 8.65 -2.56
N ILE A 101 14.87 7.47 -3.18
CA ILE A 101 16.13 6.92 -3.67
C ILE A 101 16.04 6.78 -5.19
N PRO A 102 16.79 7.60 -5.95
CA PRO A 102 16.85 7.49 -7.40
C PRO A 102 17.36 6.12 -7.85
N LYS A 103 16.79 5.61 -8.94
CA LYS A 103 17.30 4.44 -9.66
C LYS A 103 18.82 4.50 -9.87
N GLU A 104 19.48 3.36 -9.69
CA GLU A 104 20.93 3.18 -9.75
C GLU A 104 21.70 4.07 -8.75
N SER A 105 21.21 4.18 -7.51
CA SER A 105 21.93 4.83 -6.41
C SER A 105 21.88 3.99 -5.13
N SER A 106 22.70 4.36 -4.13
CA SER A 106 22.86 3.57 -2.89
C SER A 106 22.69 4.37 -1.60
N ALA A 107 22.60 5.70 -1.64
CA ALA A 107 22.31 6.47 -0.43
C ALA A 107 20.92 6.09 0.07
N LYS A 108 20.82 5.57 1.30
CA LYS A 108 19.51 5.21 1.89
C LYS A 108 18.83 6.48 2.36
N MET A 109 18.14 7.12 1.43
CA MET A 109 17.30 8.29 1.68
C MET A 109 15.91 7.83 2.07
N GLU A 110 15.29 8.52 3.03
CA GLU A 110 13.95 8.22 3.53
C GLU A 110 13.31 9.49 4.08
N VAL A 111 11.99 9.52 4.11
CA VAL A 111 11.23 10.51 4.81
C VAL A 111 11.54 10.45 6.31
N ALA A 112 11.86 11.59 6.90
CA ALA A 112 12.08 11.71 8.33
C ALA A 112 10.72 11.76 9.05
N THR A 113 10.13 10.61 9.34
CA THR A 113 8.80 10.49 9.97
C THR A 113 8.72 11.15 11.35
N ASP A 114 9.86 11.38 11.99
CA ASP A 114 10.03 11.98 13.32
C ASP A 114 10.35 13.49 13.29
N GLU A 115 10.55 14.09 12.12
CA GLU A 115 10.92 15.50 11.97
C GLU A 115 9.75 16.36 11.44
N GLN A 116 9.71 17.63 11.86
CA GLN A 116 8.70 18.57 11.39
C GLN A 116 8.78 18.77 9.87
N HIS A 117 7.64 18.75 9.21
CA HIS A 117 7.47 18.75 7.75
C HIS A 117 8.06 17.52 7.05
N THR A 118 8.45 16.51 7.82
CA THR A 118 8.90 15.20 7.36
C THR A 118 9.80 15.28 6.12
N PRO A 119 10.92 16.04 6.14
CA PRO A 119 11.82 16.14 4.98
C PRO A 119 12.44 14.78 4.64
N ILE A 120 12.94 14.61 3.43
CA ILE A 120 13.78 13.45 3.12
C ILE A 120 15.19 13.67 3.72
N LYS A 121 15.72 12.68 4.44
CA LYS A 121 17.07 12.64 5.00
C LYS A 121 17.75 11.32 4.66
N GLN A 122 19.07 11.25 4.81
CA GLN A 122 19.77 9.98 4.71
C GLN A 122 19.74 9.25 6.05
N ASP A 123 19.37 7.97 6.05
CA ASP A 123 19.42 7.08 7.21
C ASP A 123 20.86 7.05 7.77
N THR A 124 20.98 6.81 9.07
CA THR A 124 22.26 6.71 9.77
C THR A 124 22.40 5.40 10.53
N LYS A 125 23.59 4.80 10.47
CA LYS A 125 23.93 3.59 11.22
C LYS A 125 25.23 3.84 11.97
N LYS A 126 25.18 3.74 13.31
CA LYS A 126 26.32 4.01 14.20
C LYS A 126 26.94 5.40 13.98
N GLY A 127 26.08 6.42 13.82
CA GLY A 127 26.47 7.81 13.64
C GLY A 127 27.10 8.15 12.28
N LYS A 128 26.98 7.26 11.29
CA LYS A 128 27.46 7.46 9.92
C LYS A 128 26.31 7.33 8.94
N LEU A 129 26.39 8.07 7.83
CA LEU A 129 25.46 7.96 6.71
C LEU A 129 25.41 6.51 6.19
N ARG A 130 24.20 6.00 6.00
CA ARG A 130 23.95 4.63 5.55
C ARG A 130 23.83 4.59 4.03
N TYR A 131 24.53 3.63 3.45
CA TYR A 131 24.42 3.28 2.05
C TYR A 131 24.01 1.81 1.95
N TYR A 132 23.18 1.48 0.97
CA TYR A 132 22.98 0.10 0.57
C TYR A 132 24.30 -0.50 0.07
N PRO A 133 24.56 -1.79 0.34
CA PRO A 133 25.79 -2.44 -0.11
C PRO A 133 25.87 -2.60 -1.64
N TYR A 134 24.76 -2.37 -2.34
CA TYR A 134 24.65 -2.30 -3.78
C TYR A 134 23.55 -1.31 -4.15
N ASN A 135 23.59 -0.81 -5.39
CA ASN A 135 22.58 0.14 -5.85
C ASN A 135 21.19 -0.49 -5.90
N ILE A 136 20.16 0.30 -5.63
CA ILE A 136 18.79 -0.05 -5.98
C ILE A 136 18.58 0.17 -7.49
N HIS A 137 17.98 -0.78 -8.18
CA HIS A 137 17.83 -0.74 -9.65
C HIS A 137 16.56 -0.03 -10.14
N TRP A 138 15.80 0.56 -9.22
CA TRP A 138 14.50 1.17 -9.43
C TRP A 138 14.42 2.50 -8.71
N ASN A 139 13.50 3.36 -9.11
CA ASN A 139 13.17 4.49 -8.24
C ASN A 139 12.42 3.92 -7.04
N TYR A 140 12.83 4.34 -5.86
CA TYR A 140 12.28 3.85 -4.60
C TYR A 140 11.85 4.99 -3.72
N GLY A 141 10.81 4.78 -2.93
CA GLY A 141 10.31 5.74 -1.97
C GLY A 141 8.94 5.32 -1.49
N LEU A 142 8.02 6.28 -1.30
CA LEU A 142 6.77 6.02 -0.61
C LEU A 142 5.49 6.46 -1.34
N LEU A 143 4.37 5.88 -0.94
CA LEU A 143 3.04 6.45 -1.14
C LEU A 143 2.69 7.41 0.00
N PRO A 144 2.42 8.69 -0.28
CA PRO A 144 2.07 9.65 0.75
C PRO A 144 0.71 9.30 1.34
N GLN A 145 0.44 9.78 2.56
CA GLN A 145 -0.80 9.53 3.29
C GLN A 145 -1.10 8.03 3.49
N THR A 146 -0.07 7.20 3.62
CA THR A 146 -0.19 5.80 4.02
C THR A 146 0.63 5.59 5.29
N TRP A 147 0.27 4.59 6.08
CA TRP A 147 1.02 4.23 7.29
C TRP A 147 0.79 2.75 7.61
N GLU A 148 1.87 2.02 7.79
CA GLU A 148 1.90 0.63 8.24
C GLU A 148 1.79 0.60 9.77
N ASP A 149 0.55 0.58 10.28
CA ASP A 149 0.26 0.65 11.72
C ASP A 149 0.92 -0.51 12.50
N PRO A 150 1.87 -0.23 13.41
CA PRO A 150 2.59 -1.26 14.17
C PRO A 150 1.74 -1.86 15.30
N THR A 151 0.52 -1.36 15.52
CA THR A 151 -0.38 -1.83 16.60
C THR A 151 -1.38 -2.88 16.13
N PHE A 152 -1.48 -3.12 14.82
CA PHE A 152 -2.40 -4.09 14.23
C PHE A 152 -1.66 -5.22 13.52
N ALA A 153 -1.90 -6.45 13.97
CA ALA A 153 -1.35 -7.64 13.33
C ALA A 153 -2.10 -7.97 12.03
N ASN A 154 -1.37 -8.13 10.94
CA ASN A 154 -1.94 -8.53 9.65
C ASN A 154 -2.28 -10.03 9.67
N THR A 155 -3.58 -10.35 9.68
CA THR A 155 -4.05 -11.74 9.78
C THR A 155 -3.80 -12.57 8.52
N GLU A 156 -3.56 -11.94 7.37
CA GLU A 156 -3.26 -12.63 6.10
C GLU A 156 -1.75 -12.90 5.95
N VAL A 157 -0.91 -12.20 6.73
CA VAL A 157 0.55 -12.24 6.64
C VAL A 157 1.16 -12.61 7.99
N GLU A 158 1.03 -13.89 8.38
CA GLU A 158 1.70 -14.48 9.55
C GLU A 158 1.43 -13.78 10.90
N GLY A 159 0.44 -12.87 10.98
CA GLY A 159 0.23 -12.04 12.17
C GLY A 159 1.32 -10.99 12.39
N ALA A 160 2.09 -10.65 11.35
CA ALA A 160 3.12 -9.62 11.41
C ALA A 160 2.51 -8.22 11.59
N PHE A 161 3.21 -7.36 12.33
CA PHE A 161 2.82 -5.96 12.55
C PHE A 161 3.51 -5.06 11.53
N GLY A 162 2.91 -3.92 11.18
CA GLY A 162 3.54 -2.95 10.28
C GLY A 162 4.84 -2.37 10.86
N ASP A 163 5.71 -1.87 9.97
CA ASP A 163 7.02 -1.29 10.28
C ASP A 163 6.98 0.17 10.77
N ASN A 164 5.79 0.73 10.97
CA ASN A 164 5.55 2.10 11.43
C ASN A 164 5.90 3.21 10.41
N ASP A 165 6.17 2.85 9.16
CA ASP A 165 6.51 3.79 8.08
C ASP A 165 5.38 3.92 7.04
N PRO A 166 5.48 4.87 6.08
CA PRO A 166 4.61 4.91 4.91
C PRO A 166 4.90 3.74 3.98
N VAL A 167 3.89 3.29 3.24
CA VAL A 167 4.03 2.14 2.33
C VAL A 167 5.06 2.42 1.23
N ASP A 168 5.99 1.49 1.09
CA ASP A 168 7.07 1.57 0.12
C ASP A 168 6.64 1.23 -1.31
N VAL A 169 7.30 1.87 -2.27
CA VAL A 169 7.09 1.72 -3.70
C VAL A 169 8.39 1.43 -4.42
N VAL A 170 8.34 0.45 -5.32
CA VAL A 170 9.37 0.16 -6.32
C VAL A 170 8.81 0.51 -7.69
N GLU A 171 9.26 1.63 -8.25
CA GLU A 171 8.80 2.11 -9.55
C GLU A 171 9.70 1.59 -10.68
N ILE A 172 9.10 0.81 -11.59
CA ILE A 172 9.83 -0.04 -12.55
C ILE A 172 10.14 0.61 -13.90
N GLY A 173 9.80 1.89 -14.07
CA GLY A 173 9.99 2.63 -15.30
C GLY A 173 11.46 2.76 -15.72
N GLU A 174 11.65 3.18 -16.95
CA GLU A 174 12.99 3.34 -17.53
C GLU A 174 13.74 4.55 -16.93
N SER A 175 13.01 5.64 -16.67
CA SER A 175 13.56 6.92 -16.27
C SER A 175 14.15 6.91 -14.86
N ARG A 176 15.27 7.61 -14.67
CA ARG A 176 15.83 7.86 -13.34
C ARG A 176 15.18 9.10 -12.73
N GLY A 177 14.51 8.92 -11.60
CA GLY A 177 13.90 10.00 -10.83
C GLY A 177 14.92 10.85 -10.08
N LYS A 178 14.44 11.88 -9.38
CA LYS A 178 15.24 12.71 -8.46
C LYS A 178 14.71 12.58 -7.04
N ILE A 179 15.57 12.80 -6.05
CA ILE A 179 15.16 12.85 -4.64
C ILE A 179 14.07 13.94 -4.50
N GLY A 180 12.94 13.55 -3.91
CA GLY A 180 11.74 14.37 -3.73
C GLY A 180 10.89 14.60 -4.98
N GLN A 181 11.19 13.94 -6.10
CA GLN A 181 10.32 13.99 -7.27
C GLN A 181 8.99 13.30 -6.97
N VAL A 182 7.88 13.95 -7.33
CA VAL A 182 6.53 13.35 -7.24
C VAL A 182 6.12 12.85 -8.62
N LEU A 183 5.94 11.54 -8.74
CA LEU A 183 5.51 10.86 -9.96
C LEU A 183 4.05 10.43 -9.85
N LYS A 184 3.36 10.35 -10.99
CA LYS A 184 2.04 9.73 -11.10
C LYS A 184 2.23 8.28 -11.48
N VAL A 185 1.81 7.37 -10.62
CA VAL A 185 2.02 5.94 -10.83
C VAL A 185 0.71 5.16 -10.79
N LYS A 186 0.72 3.98 -11.42
CA LYS A 186 -0.30 2.95 -11.18
C LYS A 186 0.33 1.71 -10.53
N PRO A 187 -0.28 1.16 -9.47
CA PRO A 187 0.16 -0.10 -8.87
C PRO A 187 -0.08 -1.29 -9.81
N LEU A 188 0.82 -2.27 -9.74
CA LEU A 188 0.81 -3.48 -10.57
C LEU A 188 0.86 -4.75 -9.71
N ALA A 189 1.58 -4.74 -8.60
CA ALA A 189 1.72 -5.88 -7.70
C ALA A 189 2.12 -5.43 -6.28
N ALA A 190 2.08 -6.34 -5.32
CA ALA A 190 2.62 -6.14 -3.97
C ALA A 190 3.48 -7.33 -3.53
N LEU A 191 4.57 -7.06 -2.83
CA LEU A 191 5.40 -8.07 -2.16
C LEU A 191 5.32 -7.86 -0.65
N ALA A 192 5.03 -8.94 0.09
CA ALA A 192 4.94 -8.94 1.54
C ALA A 192 6.31 -9.29 2.14
N MET A 193 7.20 -8.33 2.33
CA MET A 193 8.49 -8.58 2.98
C MET A 193 8.29 -8.69 4.49
N ILE A 194 9.01 -9.61 5.12
CA ILE A 194 9.18 -9.64 6.57
C ILE A 194 10.61 -9.19 6.87
N ASP A 195 10.74 -7.94 7.30
CA ASP A 195 12.00 -7.31 7.66
C ASP A 195 12.15 -7.35 9.19
N GLU A 196 13.07 -8.19 9.69
CA GLU A 196 13.37 -8.31 11.13
C GLU A 196 12.17 -8.57 12.06
N GLY A 197 11.06 -9.07 11.50
CA GLY A 197 9.83 -9.42 12.23
C GLY A 197 8.66 -8.50 11.91
N GLU A 198 8.92 -7.38 11.24
CA GLU A 198 7.94 -6.39 10.81
C GLU A 198 7.51 -6.69 9.37
N LEU A 199 6.23 -6.42 9.10
CA LEU A 199 5.67 -6.43 7.76
C LEU A 199 6.03 -5.12 7.09
N ASP A 200 6.65 -5.23 5.93
CA ASP A 200 7.11 -4.12 5.13
C ASP A 200 6.63 -4.39 3.68
N TRP A 201 5.58 -3.68 3.26
CA TRP A 201 4.99 -3.88 1.94
C TRP A 201 5.78 -3.15 0.87
N LYS A 202 6.21 -3.89 -0.16
CA LYS A 202 6.77 -3.29 -1.38
C LYS A 202 5.72 -3.28 -2.49
N ILE A 203 5.12 -2.13 -2.75
CA ILE A 203 4.22 -1.94 -3.90
C ILE A 203 5.05 -1.79 -5.17
N VAL A 204 4.82 -2.65 -6.15
CA VAL A 204 5.42 -2.51 -7.47
C VAL A 204 4.50 -1.65 -8.33
N ALA A 205 5.02 -0.54 -8.86
CA ALA A 205 4.26 0.41 -9.64
C ALA A 205 5.04 0.86 -10.89
N ILE A 206 4.36 1.53 -11.81
CA ILE A 206 5.00 2.17 -12.96
C ILE A 206 4.50 3.60 -13.12
N SER A 207 5.41 4.52 -13.46
CA SER A 207 5.06 5.88 -13.86
C SER A 207 4.13 5.87 -15.07
N LEU A 208 3.11 6.72 -15.06
CA LEU A 208 2.22 6.91 -16.21
C LEU A 208 2.91 7.61 -17.39
N ASP A 209 4.04 8.28 -17.14
CA ASP A 209 4.85 8.92 -18.18
C ASP A 209 5.81 7.92 -18.85
N ASP A 210 5.91 6.68 -18.35
CA ASP A 210 6.74 5.64 -18.97
C ASP A 210 6.12 5.19 -20.32
N PRO A 211 6.90 5.05 -21.41
CA PRO A 211 6.39 4.63 -22.71
C PRO A 211 5.69 3.26 -22.70
N ARG A 212 6.06 2.38 -21.77
CA ARG A 212 5.47 1.05 -21.60
C ARG A 212 4.36 0.99 -20.57
N ALA A 213 4.02 2.11 -19.91
CA ALA A 213 2.96 2.14 -18.91
C ALA A 213 1.65 1.54 -19.43
N SER A 214 1.26 1.85 -20.67
CA SER A 214 0.04 1.32 -21.29
C SER A 214 0.01 -0.22 -21.44
N LEU A 215 1.18 -0.86 -21.51
CA LEU A 215 1.32 -2.31 -21.71
C LEU A 215 1.16 -3.13 -20.43
N VAL A 216 1.26 -2.51 -19.26
CA VAL A 216 1.25 -3.21 -17.98
C VAL A 216 0.11 -2.75 -17.09
N ASN A 217 -0.81 -3.65 -16.73
CA ASN A 217 -1.99 -3.30 -15.93
C ASN A 217 -2.22 -4.22 -14.73
N ASP A 218 -1.49 -5.34 -14.64
CA ASP A 218 -1.49 -6.27 -13.53
C ASP A 218 -0.15 -7.01 -13.45
N VAL A 219 0.03 -7.85 -12.42
CA VAL A 219 1.26 -8.59 -12.11
C VAL A 219 1.77 -9.45 -13.27
N ASP A 220 0.88 -10.08 -14.04
CA ASP A 220 1.27 -10.94 -15.17
C ASP A 220 1.84 -10.15 -16.35
N ASP A 221 1.36 -8.91 -16.55
CA ASP A 221 1.89 -8.04 -17.60
C ASP A 221 3.31 -7.58 -17.28
N VAL A 222 3.65 -7.45 -15.99
CA VAL A 222 5.01 -7.11 -15.56
C VAL A 222 5.98 -8.19 -16.05
N GLU A 223 5.70 -9.46 -15.78
CA GLU A 223 6.60 -10.54 -16.22
C GLU A 223 6.66 -10.65 -17.76
N LYS A 224 5.55 -10.34 -18.44
CA LYS A 224 5.49 -10.34 -19.91
C LYS A 224 6.33 -9.22 -20.55
N HIS A 225 6.31 -8.01 -19.97
CA HIS A 225 6.91 -6.81 -20.58
C HIS A 225 8.22 -6.35 -19.90
N PHE A 226 8.50 -6.88 -18.71
CA PHE A 226 9.66 -6.64 -17.86
C PHE A 226 10.15 -7.97 -17.23
N PRO A 227 10.50 -8.98 -18.05
CA PRO A 227 10.77 -10.34 -17.59
C PRO A 227 11.84 -10.40 -16.50
N GLY A 228 11.58 -11.16 -15.45
CA GLY A 228 12.46 -11.33 -14.30
C GLY A 228 12.44 -10.18 -13.29
N THR A 229 11.76 -9.06 -13.56
CA THR A 229 11.81 -7.86 -12.70
C THR A 229 11.25 -8.13 -11.31
N LEU A 230 10.11 -8.82 -11.20
CA LEU A 230 9.52 -9.14 -9.89
C LEU A 230 10.43 -10.07 -9.05
N THR A 231 11.12 -10.99 -9.72
CA THR A 231 12.12 -11.86 -9.08
C THR A 231 13.33 -11.05 -8.61
N ALA A 232 13.83 -10.14 -9.45
CA ALA A 232 14.95 -9.27 -9.11
C ALA A 232 14.63 -8.35 -7.93
N ILE A 233 13.43 -7.75 -7.88
CA ILE A 233 12.99 -6.92 -6.75
C ILE A 233 13.00 -7.75 -5.46
N ARG A 234 12.33 -8.91 -5.48
CA ARG A 234 12.28 -9.80 -4.31
C ARG A 234 13.68 -10.20 -3.86
N ASP A 235 14.56 -10.60 -4.77
CA ASP A 235 15.90 -11.10 -4.44
C ASP A 235 16.80 -9.98 -3.91
N TRP A 236 16.68 -8.76 -4.45
CA TRP A 236 17.35 -7.57 -3.92
C TRP A 236 16.94 -7.35 -2.47
N PHE A 237 15.64 -7.27 -2.18
CA PHE A 237 15.13 -7.03 -0.82
C PHE A 237 15.36 -8.20 0.15
N ARG A 238 15.44 -9.43 -0.37
CA ARG A 238 15.84 -10.62 0.40
C ARG A 238 17.28 -10.49 0.89
N ASP A 239 18.19 -10.13 0.01
CA ASP A 239 19.64 -10.25 0.26
C ASP A 239 20.26 -8.95 0.78
N TYR A 240 19.53 -7.84 0.67
CA TYR A 240 19.71 -6.56 1.34
C TYR A 240 20.89 -6.36 2.28
N LYS A 241 20.68 -6.98 3.44
CA LYS A 241 21.41 -6.77 4.67
C LYS A 241 22.36 -7.93 4.96
N ILE A 242 22.50 -8.89 4.04
CA ILE A 242 23.49 -9.98 4.18
C ILE A 242 24.91 -9.40 4.32
N PRO A 243 25.35 -8.41 3.52
CA PRO A 243 26.66 -7.78 3.70
C PRO A 243 26.82 -7.06 5.05
N ASP A 244 25.70 -6.66 5.67
CA ASP A 244 25.62 -6.07 7.00
C ASP A 244 25.66 -7.12 8.14
N GLY A 245 25.79 -8.41 7.80
CA GLY A 245 25.81 -9.52 8.76
C GLY A 245 24.43 -9.94 9.26
N LYS A 246 23.35 -9.46 8.63
CA LYS A 246 21.97 -9.87 8.94
C LYS A 246 21.57 -11.10 8.13
N PRO A 247 20.60 -11.90 8.60
CA PRO A 247 20.02 -12.96 7.77
C PRO A 247 19.29 -12.35 6.56
N ALA A 248 19.03 -13.19 5.57
CA ALA A 248 18.18 -12.81 4.45
C ALA A 248 16.74 -12.53 4.94
N ASN A 249 16.12 -11.46 4.44
CA ASN A 249 14.72 -11.17 4.73
C ASN A 249 13.82 -12.27 4.13
N ARG A 250 12.63 -12.46 4.70
CA ARG A 250 11.65 -13.44 4.19
C ARG A 250 10.54 -12.73 3.42
N PHE A 251 9.80 -13.48 2.61
CA PHE A 251 8.58 -12.99 1.98
C PHE A 251 7.42 -13.91 2.34
N ALA A 252 6.32 -13.31 2.79
CA ALA A 252 5.07 -14.03 3.02
C ALA A 252 4.37 -14.32 1.69
N LEU A 253 3.10 -14.75 1.76
CA LEU A 253 2.27 -15.07 0.59
C LEU A 253 2.94 -16.07 -0.38
N GLY A 254 3.74 -17.00 0.17
CA GLY A 254 4.45 -18.02 -0.61
C GLY A 254 5.62 -17.51 -1.44
N ASN A 255 6.25 -16.39 -1.06
CA ASN A 255 7.34 -15.73 -1.79
C ASN A 255 6.95 -15.27 -3.21
N LYS A 256 5.67 -14.96 -3.42
CA LYS A 256 5.12 -14.53 -4.70
C LYS A 256 4.55 -13.11 -4.61
N PRO A 257 4.65 -12.33 -5.70
CA PRO A 257 3.93 -11.07 -5.81
C PRO A 257 2.42 -11.32 -5.81
N ALA A 258 1.69 -10.56 -5.02
CA ALA A 258 0.25 -10.46 -5.10
C ALA A 258 -0.14 -9.52 -6.26
N ASN A 259 -1.33 -9.72 -6.81
CA ASN A 259 -1.81 -8.97 -7.98
C ASN A 259 -2.18 -7.52 -7.64
N LYS A 260 -2.57 -6.75 -8.67
CA LYS A 260 -2.96 -5.35 -8.52
C LYS A 260 -4.11 -5.13 -7.53
N ASP A 261 -5.14 -5.99 -7.56
CA ASP A 261 -6.29 -5.82 -6.65
C ASP A 261 -5.86 -5.95 -5.19
N TYR A 262 -4.96 -6.88 -4.90
CA TYR A 262 -4.38 -7.01 -3.57
C TYR A 262 -3.51 -5.80 -3.21
N ALA A 263 -2.70 -5.29 -4.14
CA ALA A 263 -1.93 -4.07 -3.94
C ALA A 263 -2.84 -2.87 -3.60
N LEU A 264 -3.94 -2.69 -4.32
CA LEU A 264 -4.92 -1.62 -4.06
C LEU A 264 -5.60 -1.78 -2.69
N LYS A 265 -5.88 -3.02 -2.26
CA LYS A 265 -6.36 -3.32 -0.92
C LYS A 265 -5.37 -2.82 0.14
N ILE A 266 -4.09 -3.19 0.03
CA ILE A 266 -3.04 -2.75 0.97
C ILE A 266 -2.94 -1.22 1.05
N ILE A 267 -2.89 -0.56 -0.11
CA ILE A 267 -2.83 0.92 -0.17
C ILE A 267 -4.05 1.56 0.52
N THR A 268 -5.23 0.95 0.38
CA THR A 268 -6.45 1.44 1.04
C THR A 268 -6.36 1.26 2.56
N GLU A 269 -5.95 0.08 3.04
CA GLU A 269 -5.85 -0.23 4.47
C GLU A 269 -4.81 0.66 5.19
N THR A 270 -3.67 0.93 4.54
CA THR A 270 -2.63 1.80 5.11
C THR A 270 -3.00 3.28 5.00
N ASN A 271 -3.77 3.70 3.99
CA ASN A 271 -4.37 5.04 3.97
C ASN A 271 -5.41 5.23 5.08
N GLU A 272 -6.24 4.23 5.36
CA GLU A 272 -7.18 4.26 6.48
C GLU A 272 -6.45 4.34 7.83
N SER A 273 -5.32 3.64 7.97
CA SER A 273 -4.47 3.67 9.15
C SER A 273 -3.84 5.04 9.34
N TRP A 274 -3.24 5.62 8.28
CA TRP A 274 -2.77 7.00 8.27
C TRP A 274 -3.89 8.00 8.63
N ALA A 275 -5.09 7.82 8.09
CA ALA A 275 -6.22 8.70 8.38
C ALA A 275 -6.61 8.66 9.87
N LYS A 276 -6.49 7.51 10.53
CA LYS A 276 -6.68 7.37 11.99
C LYS A 276 -5.54 8.04 12.77
N LEU A 277 -4.30 7.88 12.30
CA LEU A 277 -3.10 8.51 12.88
C LEU A 277 -3.23 10.04 12.88
N VAL A 278 -3.48 10.68 11.73
CA VAL A 278 -3.56 12.15 11.64
C VAL A 278 -4.80 12.73 12.34
N LYS A 279 -5.88 11.94 12.48
CA LYS A 279 -7.04 12.29 13.32
C LYS A 279 -6.78 12.11 14.82
N ARG A 280 -5.62 11.57 15.20
CA ARG A 280 -5.24 11.24 16.59
C ARG A 280 -6.18 10.24 17.25
N SER A 281 -6.80 9.38 16.45
CA SER A 281 -7.56 8.22 16.95
C SER A 281 -6.62 7.12 17.46
N ILE A 282 -5.37 7.13 17.00
CA ILE A 282 -4.28 6.27 17.41
C ILE A 282 -3.13 7.18 17.89
N ALA A 283 -2.39 6.75 18.90
CA ALA A 283 -1.26 7.51 19.42
C ALA A 283 -0.14 7.58 18.37
N ALA A 284 0.38 8.78 18.11
CA ALA A 284 1.43 9.00 17.12
C ALA A 284 2.83 8.57 17.61
N GLY A 285 3.01 8.38 18.92
CA GLY A 285 4.33 8.11 19.48
C GLY A 285 5.29 9.25 19.17
N GLU A 286 6.39 8.92 18.48
CA GLU A 286 7.44 9.87 18.07
C GLU A 286 7.20 10.49 16.69
N LEU A 287 6.16 10.05 15.97
CA LEU A 287 5.86 10.53 14.62
C LEU A 287 5.45 12.01 14.63
N SER A 288 6.07 12.80 13.75
CA SER A 288 5.59 14.13 13.40
C SER A 288 4.32 14.00 12.57
N LEU A 289 3.28 14.78 12.90
CA LEU A 289 2.02 14.85 12.15
C LEU A 289 1.86 16.18 11.39
N VAL A 290 2.95 16.93 11.26
CA VAL A 290 3.04 18.29 10.69
C VAL A 290 4.27 18.43 9.82
#